data_AF-C3ZTC8-F1
#
_entry.id   AF-C3ZTC8-F1
#
_cell.length_a   1.000
_cell.length_b   1.000
_cell.length_c   1.000
_cell.angle_alpha   90.00
_cell.angle_beta   90.00
_cell.angle_gamma   90.00
#
_symmetry.space_group_name_H-M   'P 1'
#
loop_
_entity.id
_entity.type
_entity.pdbx_description
1 polymer ?
#
loop_
_entity_poly.entity_id
_entity_poly.type
_entity_poly.pdbx_seq_one_letter_code
_entity_poly.pdbx_strand_id
1 'polypeptide(L)'
;MDVRAFVLVSSASAGLWLGVFLILVPRLSVLLFPGYKLLTRGDRLIWNNKVMSVLNAVLTGTVAIVALIWEELPKLYNGTLWWLLAAAGVSRNSRLYVTNGLVFAASFLLSRILPIPYYWTQSLQLITSPQTYVRFGAVGLGFWFIADLLFDGINCFWAVKICRGTYKFMKTRKLE
;
A
#
# COMPACT_ATOMS: atom_id res chain seq x y z
N MET A 1 5.30 -19.62 -11.02
CA MET A 1 3.95 -19.80 -10.44
C MET A 1 2.94 -19.85 -11.57
N ASP A 2 2.11 -20.89 -11.60
CA ASP A 2 0.93 -20.96 -12.46
C ASP A 2 -0.06 -19.83 -12.09
N VAL A 3 -0.79 -19.28 -13.07
CA VAL A 3 -1.85 -18.27 -12.87
C VAL A 3 -2.84 -18.73 -11.81
N ARG A 4 -3.13 -20.04 -11.76
CA ARG A 4 -3.98 -20.65 -10.73
C ARG A 4 -3.44 -20.46 -9.32
N ALA A 5 -2.12 -20.67 -9.14
CA ALA A 5 -1.47 -20.46 -7.86
C ALA A 5 -1.47 -18.98 -7.45
N PHE A 6 -1.30 -18.06 -8.41
CA PHE A 6 -1.36 -16.62 -8.15
C PHE A 6 -2.75 -16.17 -7.68
N VAL A 7 -3.80 -16.60 -8.40
CA VAL A 7 -5.18 -16.31 -8.04
C VAL A 7 -5.49 -16.89 -6.66
N LEU A 8 -5.10 -18.15 -6.42
CA LEU A 8 -5.32 -18.81 -5.12
C LEU A 8 -4.66 -18.05 -3.97
N VAL A 9 -3.37 -17.68 -4.12
CA VAL A 9 -2.62 -16.95 -3.08
C VAL A 9 -3.21 -15.56 -2.84
N SER A 10 -3.59 -14.85 -3.90
CA SER A 10 -4.18 -13.50 -3.80
C SER A 10 -5.57 -13.54 -3.14
N SER A 11 -6.41 -14.50 -3.54
CA SER A 11 -7.74 -14.71 -2.95
C SER A 11 -7.65 -15.19 -1.50
N ALA A 12 -6.70 -16.07 -1.17
CA ALA A 12 -6.46 -16.50 0.21
C ALA A 12 -5.98 -15.34 1.09
N SER A 13 -5.07 -14.51 0.58
CA SER A 13 -4.61 -13.30 1.28
C SER A 13 -5.75 -12.31 1.51
N ALA A 14 -6.58 -12.05 0.49
CA ALA A 14 -7.76 -11.19 0.62
C ALA A 14 -8.75 -11.74 1.67
N GLY A 15 -9.02 -13.05 1.63
CA GLY A 15 -9.87 -13.72 2.63
C GLY A 15 -9.30 -13.63 4.04
N LEU A 16 -7.98 -13.82 4.21
CA LEU A 16 -7.30 -13.67 5.48
C LEU A 16 -7.48 -12.26 6.05
N TRP A 17 -7.15 -11.23 5.28
CA TRP A 17 -7.26 -9.83 5.73
C TRP A 17 -8.71 -9.41 6.00
N LEU A 18 -9.66 -9.92 5.21
CA LEU A 18 -11.08 -9.70 5.46
C LEU A 18 -11.53 -10.37 6.77
N GLY A 19 -11.05 -11.59 7.04
CA GLY A 19 -11.29 -12.28 8.30
C GLY A 19 -10.69 -11.55 9.50
N VAL A 20 -9.49 -11.01 9.36
CA VAL A 20 -8.86 -10.17 10.39
C VAL A 20 -9.72 -8.93 10.67
N PHE A 21 -10.18 -8.23 9.62
CA PHE A 21 -11.03 -7.04 9.75
C PHE A 21 -12.37 -7.35 10.41
N LEU A 22 -13.07 -8.39 9.96
CA LEU A 22 -14.45 -8.68 10.38
C LEU A 22 -14.54 -9.42 11.71
N ILE A 23 -13.51 -10.18 12.09
CA ILE A 23 -13.57 -11.11 13.22
C ILE A 23 -12.50 -10.78 14.26
N LEU A 24 -11.23 -10.76 13.86
CA LEU A 24 -10.12 -10.65 14.81
C LEU A 24 -10.09 -9.27 15.47
N VAL A 25 -10.15 -8.20 14.67
CA VAL A 25 -10.08 -6.82 15.17
C VAL A 25 -11.22 -6.48 16.13
N PRO A 26 -12.51 -6.78 15.83
CA PRO A 26 -13.58 -6.57 16.79
C PRO A 26 -13.42 -7.36 18.09
N ARG A 27 -13.01 -8.64 18.01
CA ARG A 27 -12.81 -9.48 19.19
C ARG A 27 -11.68 -8.97 20.09
N LEU A 28 -10.54 -8.64 19.48
CA LEU A 28 -9.42 -8.05 20.20
C LEU A 28 -9.78 -6.67 20.76
N SER A 29 -10.53 -5.86 20.01
CA SER A 29 -10.95 -4.53 20.48
C SER A 29 -11.90 -4.62 21.68
N VAL A 30 -12.81 -5.59 21.71
CA VAL A 30 -13.68 -5.86 22.87
C VAL A 30 -12.86 -6.33 24.08
N LEU A 31 -11.84 -7.15 23.86
CA LEU A 31 -11.00 -7.71 24.92
C LEU A 31 -10.07 -6.67 25.53
N LEU A 32 -9.42 -5.87 24.68
CA LEU A 32 -8.38 -4.90 25.08
C LEU A 32 -8.96 -3.54 25.49
N PHE A 33 -10.09 -3.13 24.91
CA PHE A 33 -10.69 -1.81 25.11
C PHE A 33 -12.16 -1.92 25.49
N PRO A 34 -12.50 -1.95 26.79
CA PRO A 34 -13.88 -2.06 27.26
C PRO A 34 -14.82 -0.99 26.69
N GLY A 35 -14.30 0.22 26.42
CA GLY A 35 -15.03 1.33 25.79
C GLY A 35 -15.48 1.06 24.35
N TYR A 36 -14.89 0.07 23.66
CA TYR A 36 -15.31 -0.34 22.31
C TYR A 36 -16.78 -0.80 22.27
N LYS A 37 -17.29 -1.40 23.37
CA LYS A 37 -18.69 -1.84 23.48
C LYS A 37 -19.67 -0.67 23.48
N LEU A 38 -19.23 0.51 23.92
CA LEU A 38 -20.05 1.72 24.02
C LEU A 38 -20.13 2.49 22.69
N LEU A 39 -19.26 2.18 21.74
CA LEU A 39 -19.22 2.85 20.43
C LEU A 39 -20.45 2.53 19.58
N THR A 40 -20.92 3.49 18.80
CA THR A 40 -21.96 3.24 17.79
C THR A 40 -21.46 2.30 16.70
N ARG A 41 -22.36 1.73 15.90
CA ARG A 41 -21.98 0.84 14.78
C ARG A 41 -21.06 1.54 13.76
N GLY A 42 -21.31 2.82 13.49
CA GLY A 42 -20.47 3.64 12.59
C GLY A 42 -19.07 3.88 13.18
N ASP A 43 -19.00 4.25 14.46
CA ASP A 43 -17.72 4.51 15.13
C ASP A 43 -16.88 3.24 15.28
N ARG A 44 -17.52 2.07 15.48
CA ARG A 44 -16.82 0.78 15.46
C ARG A 44 -16.20 0.45 14.10
N LEU A 45 -16.87 0.80 13.00
CA LEU A 45 -16.30 0.63 11.66
C LEU A 45 -15.10 1.54 11.45
N ILE A 46 -15.18 2.80 11.89
CA ILE A 46 -14.06 3.74 11.83
C ILE A 46 -12.89 3.25 12.68
N TRP A 47 -13.16 2.79 13.91
CA TRP A 47 -12.17 2.19 14.80
C TRP A 47 -11.48 0.99 14.16
N ASN A 48 -12.25 0.02 13.66
CA ASN A 48 -11.71 -1.18 13.05
C ASN A 48 -10.86 -0.86 11.81
N ASN A 49 -11.30 0.09 10.98
CA ASN A 49 -10.52 0.58 9.84
C ASN A 49 -9.19 1.18 10.29
N LYS A 50 -9.18 2.00 11.34
CA LYS A 50 -7.94 2.58 11.90
C LYS A 50 -6.99 1.52 12.42
N VAL A 51 -7.49 0.56 13.20
CA VAL A 51 -6.68 -0.57 13.72
C VAL A 51 -6.08 -1.38 12.57
N MET A 52 -6.87 -1.64 11.52
CA MET A 52 -6.41 -2.39 10.34
C MET A 52 -5.33 -1.66 9.55
N SER A 53 -5.46 -0.35 9.38
CA SER A 53 -4.41 0.48 8.77
C SER A 53 -3.12 0.46 9.59
N VAL A 54 -3.20 0.52 10.93
CA VAL A 54 -2.02 0.44 11.80
C VAL A 54 -1.37 -0.94 11.72
N LEU A 55 -2.15 -2.03 11.77
CA LEU A 55 -1.62 -3.39 11.63
C LEU A 55 -0.90 -3.59 10.31
N ASN A 56 -1.52 -3.13 9.20
CA ASN A 56 -0.89 -3.21 7.90
C ASN A 56 0.35 -2.32 7.79
N ALA A 57 0.33 -1.12 8.37
CA ALA A 57 1.48 -0.20 8.38
C ALA A 57 2.66 -0.75 9.19
N VAL A 58 2.40 -1.38 10.34
CA VAL A 58 3.45 -2.04 11.14
C VAL A 58 4.02 -3.22 10.37
N LEU A 59 3.18 -4.08 9.81
CA LEU A 59 3.66 -5.26 9.07
C LEU A 59 4.47 -4.87 7.82
N THR A 60 3.96 -3.93 7.02
CA THR A 60 4.68 -3.43 5.83
C THR A 60 5.93 -2.63 6.20
N GLY A 61 5.87 -1.83 7.26
CA GLY A 61 7.02 -1.08 7.80
C GLY A 61 8.12 -2.00 8.32
N THR A 62 7.78 -3.04 9.06
CA THR A 62 8.74 -4.04 9.55
C THR A 62 9.37 -4.80 8.38
N VAL A 63 8.58 -5.24 7.40
CA VAL A 63 9.12 -5.89 6.18
C VAL A 63 10.06 -4.94 5.44
N ALA A 64 9.71 -3.66 5.32
CA ALA A 64 10.55 -2.65 4.69
C ALA A 64 11.87 -2.42 5.47
N ILE A 65 11.83 -2.35 6.80
CA ILE A 65 13.02 -2.21 7.65
C ILE A 65 13.92 -3.45 7.56
N VAL A 66 13.33 -4.65 7.62
CA VAL A 66 14.08 -5.91 7.45
C VAL A 66 14.75 -5.93 6.07
N ALA A 67 14.04 -5.54 5.02
CA ALA A 67 14.59 -5.46 3.67
C ALA A 67 15.70 -4.40 3.53
N LEU A 68 15.60 -3.28 4.26
CA LEU A 68 16.64 -2.25 4.35
C LEU A 68 17.90 -2.76 5.04
N ILE A 69 17.75 -3.48 6.15
CA ILE A 69 18.87 -4.02 6.95
C ILE A 69 19.60 -5.14 6.19
N TRP A 70 18.88 -5.92 5.37
CA TRP A 70 19.44 -7.09 4.68
C TRP A 70 20.07 -6.80 3.32
N GLU A 71 20.18 -5.55 2.86
CA GLU A 71 20.68 -5.15 1.52
C GLU A 71 20.05 -5.91 0.31
N GLU A 72 18.97 -6.65 0.54
CA GLU A 72 18.23 -7.40 -0.48
C GLU A 72 17.28 -6.48 -1.28
N LEU A 73 17.27 -5.18 -0.99
CA LEU A 73 16.44 -4.16 -1.64
C LEU A 73 16.50 -4.15 -3.18
N PRO A 74 17.64 -4.38 -3.86
CA PRO A 74 17.65 -4.51 -5.31
C PRO A 74 16.88 -5.75 -5.81
N LYS A 75 16.79 -6.81 -5.00
CA LYS A 75 16.08 -8.06 -5.32
C LYS A 75 14.59 -8.00 -4.96
N LEU A 76 14.21 -7.32 -3.87
CA LEU A 76 12.82 -7.10 -3.44
C LEU A 76 12.10 -5.95 -4.18
N TYR A 77 12.84 -4.94 -4.66
CA TYR A 77 12.28 -3.82 -5.43
C TYR A 77 11.67 -4.27 -6.77
N ASN A 78 12.18 -5.38 -7.32
CA ASN A 78 11.45 -6.15 -8.31
C ASN A 78 10.36 -6.88 -7.52
N GLY A 79 9.19 -6.26 -7.35
CA GLY A 79 8.19 -6.57 -6.31
C GLY A 79 7.96 -8.07 -6.00
N THR A 80 7.45 -8.39 -4.82
CA THR A 80 7.29 -9.76 -4.27
C THR A 80 6.92 -10.85 -5.29
N LEU A 81 6.10 -10.54 -6.30
CA LEU A 81 5.76 -11.44 -7.40
C LEU A 81 6.86 -11.67 -8.45
N TRP A 82 7.67 -10.66 -8.77
CA TRP A 82 8.88 -10.79 -9.61
C TRP A 82 9.90 -11.74 -8.99
N TRP A 83 10.14 -11.62 -7.69
CA TRP A 83 11.01 -12.55 -6.97
C TRP A 83 10.41 -13.96 -6.96
N LEU A 84 9.10 -14.12 -6.72
CA LEU A 84 8.44 -15.43 -6.79
C LEU A 84 8.52 -16.08 -8.18
N LEU A 85 8.37 -15.30 -9.25
CA LEU A 85 8.48 -15.81 -10.62
C LEU A 85 9.93 -16.16 -10.97
N ALA A 86 10.90 -15.35 -10.54
CA ALA A 86 12.32 -15.63 -10.73
C ALA A 86 12.79 -16.86 -9.93
N ALA A 87 12.36 -17.00 -8.67
CA ALA A 87 12.61 -18.16 -7.83
C ALA A 87 11.96 -19.44 -8.38
N ALA A 88 10.83 -19.32 -9.08
CA ALA A 88 10.17 -20.42 -9.77
C ALA A 88 10.80 -20.77 -11.14
N GLY A 89 11.95 -20.22 -11.50
CA GLY A 89 12.66 -20.51 -12.75
C GLY A 89 11.97 -19.98 -14.01
N VAL A 90 11.00 -19.07 -13.87
CA VAL A 90 10.31 -18.48 -15.02
C VAL A 90 11.27 -17.56 -15.77
N SER A 91 11.44 -17.78 -17.07
CA SER A 91 12.36 -16.97 -17.88
C SER A 91 11.94 -15.50 -17.86
N ARG A 92 12.94 -14.62 -17.76
CA ARG A 92 12.77 -13.15 -17.75
C ARG A 92 12.08 -12.61 -19.01
N ASN A 93 12.04 -13.40 -20.10
CA ASN A 93 11.42 -13.01 -21.36
C ASN A 93 10.02 -13.60 -21.56
N SER A 94 9.52 -14.38 -20.59
CA SER A 94 8.17 -14.95 -20.66
C SER A 94 7.09 -13.86 -20.62
N ARG A 95 5.99 -14.07 -21.36
CA ARG A 95 4.84 -13.14 -21.36
C ARG A 95 4.32 -12.89 -19.94
N LEU A 96 4.32 -13.92 -19.08
CA LEU A 96 3.86 -13.84 -17.69
C LEU A 96 4.70 -12.86 -16.85
N TYR A 97 6.02 -12.89 -17.02
CA TYR A 97 6.94 -11.99 -16.31
C TYR A 97 6.73 -10.53 -16.70
N VAL A 98 6.54 -10.27 -18.00
CA VAL A 98 6.27 -8.93 -18.54
C VAL A 98 4.91 -8.41 -18.08
N THR A 99 3.86 -9.21 -18.23
CA THR A 99 2.50 -8.84 -17.80
C THR A 99 2.47 -8.53 -16.32
N ASN A 100 3.15 -9.31 -15.48
CA ASN A 100 3.25 -9.04 -14.05
C ASN A 100 3.92 -7.69 -13.74
N GLY A 101 5.03 -7.37 -14.42
CA GLY A 101 5.68 -6.06 -14.27
C GLY A 101 4.80 -4.88 -14.68
N LEU A 102 4.06 -5.01 -15.78
CA LEU A 102 3.12 -3.99 -16.24
C LEU A 102 1.94 -3.83 -15.30
N VAL A 103 1.38 -4.93 -14.79
CA VAL A 103 0.30 -4.90 -13.78
C VAL A 103 0.77 -4.25 -12.49
N PHE A 104 1.99 -4.55 -12.03
CA PHE A 104 2.58 -3.88 -10.87
C PHE A 104 2.71 -2.37 -11.09
N ALA A 105 3.27 -1.96 -12.23
CA ALA A 105 3.42 -0.55 -12.57
C ALA A 105 2.06 0.17 -12.66
N ALA A 106 1.08 -0.44 -13.34
CA ALA A 106 -0.28 0.09 -13.45
C ALA A 106 -0.94 0.19 -12.08
N SER A 107 -0.86 -0.85 -11.24
CA SER A 107 -1.43 -0.85 -9.89
C SER A 107 -0.82 0.25 -9.02
N PHE A 108 0.50 0.46 -9.10
CA PHE A 108 1.18 1.53 -8.38
C PHE A 108 0.68 2.91 -8.84
N LEU A 109 0.64 3.17 -10.15
CA LEU A 109 0.18 4.45 -10.68
C LEU A 109 -1.29 4.73 -10.35
N LEU A 110 -2.15 3.73 -10.53
CA LEU A 110 -3.60 3.83 -10.26
C LEU A 110 -3.91 4.06 -8.78
N SER A 111 -3.19 3.40 -7.87
CA SER A 111 -3.48 3.47 -6.44
C SER A 111 -2.72 4.57 -5.70
N ARG A 112 -1.57 5.00 -6.22
CA ARG A 112 -0.66 5.93 -5.50
C ARG A 112 -0.45 7.26 -6.19
N ILE A 113 -0.64 7.38 -7.50
CA ILE A 113 -0.37 8.63 -8.23
C ILE A 113 -1.66 9.30 -8.69
N LEU A 114 -2.55 8.55 -9.34
CA LEU A 114 -3.82 9.11 -9.83
C LEU A 114 -4.71 9.72 -8.73
N PRO A 115 -4.78 9.19 -7.50
CA PRO A 115 -5.59 9.79 -6.45
C PRO A 115 -5.03 11.08 -5.88
N ILE A 116 -3.72 11.37 -6.06
CA ILE A 116 -3.04 12.52 -5.42
C ILE A 116 -3.73 13.85 -5.73
N PRO A 117 -4.05 14.21 -7.00
CA PRO A 117 -4.71 15.49 -7.29
C PRO A 117 -6.07 15.60 -6.59
N TYR A 118 -6.89 14.54 -6.63
CA TYR A 118 -8.19 14.52 -5.96
C TYR A 118 -8.03 14.64 -4.44
N TYR A 119 -7.09 13.90 -3.85
CA TYR A 119 -6.78 13.96 -2.43
C TYR A 119 -6.43 15.38 -1.98
N TRP A 120 -5.56 16.09 -2.72
CA TRP A 120 -5.16 17.45 -2.36
C TRP A 120 -6.30 18.46 -2.50
N THR A 121 -7.20 18.30 -3.48
CA THR A 121 -8.39 19.18 -3.55
C THR A 121 -9.28 19.05 -2.31
N GLN A 122 -9.49 17.82 -1.82
CA GLN A 122 -10.28 17.55 -0.63
C GLN A 122 -9.55 17.98 0.65
N SER A 123 -8.24 17.70 0.74
CA SER A 123 -7.43 18.02 1.91
C SER A 123 -7.30 19.52 2.13
N LEU A 124 -7.12 20.31 1.07
CA LEU A 124 -7.10 21.78 1.18
C LEU A 124 -8.45 22.33 1.67
N GLN A 125 -9.57 21.78 1.21
CA GLN A 125 -10.91 22.15 1.71
C GLN A 125 -11.09 21.81 3.19
N LEU A 126 -10.58 20.66 3.63
CA LEU A 126 -10.65 20.23 5.04
C LEU A 126 -9.74 21.05 5.95
N ILE A 127 -8.49 21.31 5.53
CA ILE A 127 -7.51 22.08 6.32
C ILE A 127 -7.95 23.54 6.50
N THR A 128 -8.63 24.11 5.50
CA THR A 128 -9.17 25.49 5.57
C THR A 128 -10.49 25.58 6.34
N SER A 129 -11.12 24.46 6.67
CA SER A 129 -12.39 24.47 7.40
C SER A 129 -12.20 24.84 8.89
N PRO A 130 -12.99 25.79 9.43
CA PRO A 130 -12.88 26.22 10.82
C PRO A 130 -13.07 25.06 11.83
N GLN A 131 -13.95 24.11 11.51
CA GLN A 131 -14.26 22.97 12.37
C GLN A 131 -13.07 22.03 12.52
N THR A 132 -12.26 21.87 11.47
CA THR A 132 -11.07 21.01 11.52
C THR A 132 -9.94 21.69 12.28
N TYR A 133 -9.78 23.01 12.12
CA TYR A 133 -8.82 23.78 12.90
C TYR A 133 -9.09 23.69 14.41
N VAL A 134 -10.35 23.82 14.83
CA VAL A 134 -10.73 23.68 16.25
C VAL A 134 -10.42 22.27 16.80
N ARG A 135 -10.51 21.23 15.97
CA ARG A 135 -10.27 19.83 16.39
C ARG A 135 -8.79 19.47 16.51
N PHE A 136 -7.95 19.93 15.59
CA PHE A 136 -6.56 19.47 15.48
C PHE A 136 -5.52 20.56 15.81
N GLY A 137 -5.93 21.83 15.81
CA GLY A 137 -5.04 22.97 15.99
C GLY A 137 -4.02 23.13 14.85
N ALA A 138 -3.24 24.21 14.92
CA ALA A 138 -2.23 24.50 13.90
C ALA A 138 -1.15 23.42 13.80
N VAL A 139 -0.70 22.89 14.94
CA VAL A 139 0.37 21.87 14.99
C VAL A 139 -0.10 20.54 14.39
N GLY A 140 -1.30 20.07 14.73
CA GLY A 140 -1.84 18.82 14.20
C GLY A 140 -2.09 18.89 12.69
N LEU A 141 -2.61 20.02 12.22
CA LEU A 141 -2.79 20.27 10.78
C LEU A 141 -1.45 20.37 10.04
N GLY A 142 -0.46 21.06 10.61
CA GLY A 142 0.89 21.15 10.05
C GLY A 142 1.56 19.79 9.93
N PHE A 143 1.46 18.94 10.96
CA PHE A 143 1.98 17.58 10.92
C PHE A 143 1.32 16.75 9.83
N TRP A 144 -0.02 16.78 9.74
CA TRP A 144 -0.77 16.06 8.70
C TRP A 144 -0.30 16.51 7.30
N PHE A 145 -0.31 17.81 7.03
CA PHE A 145 0.09 18.36 5.72
C PHE A 145 1.51 17.93 5.32
N ILE A 146 2.47 18.05 6.24
CA ILE A 146 3.88 17.71 5.96
C ILE A 146 4.02 16.20 5.75
N ALA A 147 3.38 15.37 6.58
CA ALA A 147 3.45 13.92 6.46
C ALA A 147 2.93 13.45 5.09
N ASP A 148 1.80 13.99 4.64
CA ASP A 148 1.24 13.67 3.32
C ASP A 148 2.13 14.10 2.18
N LEU A 149 2.69 15.33 2.26
CA LEU A 149 3.60 15.84 1.24
C LEU A 149 4.85 14.97 1.09
N LEU A 150 5.40 14.50 2.21
CA LEU A 150 6.54 13.57 2.20
C LEU A 150 6.15 12.21 1.61
N PHE A 151 4.99 11.66 1.99
CA PHE A 151 4.50 10.40 1.46
C PHE A 151 4.28 10.46 -0.06
N ASP A 152 3.65 11.53 -0.55
CA ASP A 152 3.42 11.75 -1.98
C ASP A 152 4.72 12.00 -2.74
N GLY A 153 5.69 12.70 -2.12
CA GLY A 153 7.03 12.87 -2.67
C GLY A 153 7.74 11.53 -2.91
N ILE A 154 7.67 10.63 -1.92
CA ILE A 154 8.21 9.26 -2.04
C ILE A 154 7.46 8.48 -3.13
N ASN A 155 6.13 8.56 -3.18
CA ASN A 155 5.34 7.88 -4.21
C ASN A 155 5.71 8.38 -5.62
N CYS A 156 5.84 9.69 -5.82
CA CYS A 156 6.27 10.29 -7.09
C CYS A 156 7.68 9.84 -7.50
N PHE A 157 8.62 9.82 -6.55
CA PHE A 157 9.98 9.33 -6.80
C PHE A 157 9.97 7.88 -7.31
N TRP A 158 9.19 7.00 -6.66
CA TRP A 158 9.06 5.62 -7.09
C TRP A 158 8.35 5.47 -8.43
N ALA A 159 7.31 6.27 -8.70
CA ALA A 159 6.64 6.27 -10.00
C ALA A 159 7.62 6.59 -11.14
N VAL A 160 8.47 7.61 -10.97
CA VAL A 160 9.51 7.95 -11.96
C VAL A 160 10.48 6.78 -12.17
N LYS A 161 10.94 6.12 -11.09
CA LYS A 161 11.82 4.95 -11.21
C LYS A 161 11.14 3.78 -11.92
N ILE A 162 9.87 3.49 -11.60
CA ILE A 162 9.09 2.42 -12.23
C ILE A 162 8.89 2.69 -13.72
N CYS A 163 8.49 3.91 -14.10
CA CYS A 163 8.31 4.31 -15.49
C CYS A 163 9.63 4.22 -16.28
N ARG A 164 10.74 4.71 -15.71
CA ARG A 164 12.07 4.61 -16.35
C ARG A 164 12.53 3.16 -16.51
N GLY A 165 12.31 2.32 -15.49
CA GLY A 165 12.63 0.90 -15.54
C GLY A 165 11.83 0.18 -16.63
N THR A 166 10.52 0.42 -16.68
CA THR A 166 9.61 -0.15 -17.68
C THR A 166 9.98 0.29 -19.10
N TYR A 167 10.28 1.59 -19.29
CA TYR A 167 10.70 2.12 -20.58
C TYR A 167 12.00 1.49 -21.09
N LYS A 168 13.02 1.39 -20.22
CA LYS A 168 14.29 0.72 -20.57
C LYS A 168 14.07 -0.74 -20.96
N PHE A 169 13.27 -1.46 -20.17
CA PHE A 169 12.94 -2.86 -20.44
C PHE A 169 12.25 -3.05 -21.80
N MET A 170 11.23 -2.24 -22.10
CA MET A 170 10.54 -2.30 -23.39
C MET A 170 11.45 -1.94 -24.57
N LYS A 171 12.39 -1.00 -24.38
CA LYS A 171 13.34 -0.59 -25.42
C LYS A 171 14.34 -1.71 -25.74
N THR A 172 14.94 -2.35 -24.72
CA THR A 172 15.87 -3.47 -24.91
C THR A 172 15.21 -4.63 -25.64
N ARG A 173 13.95 -4.95 -25.31
CA ARG A 173 13.22 -6.05 -25.93
C ARG A 173 12.80 -5.82 -27.39
N LYS A 174 12.73 -4.57 -27.85
CA LYS A 174 12.49 -4.25 -29.27
C LYS A 174 13.73 -4.45 -30.15
N LEU A 175 14.91 -4.58 -29.53
CA LEU A 175 16.20 -4.75 -30.19
C LEU A 175 16.66 -6.21 -30.25
N GLU A 176 15.98 -7.11 -29.52
CA GLU A 176 16.11 -8.58 -29.60
C GLU A 176 15.12 -9.15 -30.60
#